data_AF-A0A1E5C8H4-F1
#
_entry.id   AF-A0A1E5C8H4-F1
#
_cell.length_a   1.000
_cell.length_b   1.000
_cell.length_c   1.000
_cell.angle_alpha   90.00
_cell.angle_beta   90.00
_cell.angle_gamma   90.00
#
_symmetry.space_group_name_H-M   'P 1'
#
loop_
_entity.id
_entity.type
_entity.pdbx_description
1 polymer ?
#
loop_
_entity_poly.entity_id
_entity_poly.type
_entity_poly.pdbx_seq_one_letter_code
_entity_poly.pdbx_strand_id
1 'polypeptide(L)'
;MPRKDSLLSRTLICGILVFTSIMPIWFAQVNADPIPKTLQEVFIDATSGVSGAGEHVLSAVDSLLRQYPEDALLTAYYGSTLYVKARDSWLPWDKEKYSTLGMASLNKSLRLLSNESFSKPYYGLNEGIYIQSIAAITFVNTPDLLHQKARGYNMLKNMLASEQLQYYPFEPQAWIHLGAVKAALDMEEPHVAQAWAQEMRKLAPTHPLTQEALSLTANTNA
;
A
#
# COMPACT_ATOMS: atom_id res chain seq x y z
N MET A 1 -46.73 46.57 -80.44
CA MET A 1 -48.09 47.12 -80.64
C MET A 1 -49.08 45.98 -80.52
N PRO A 2 -50.16 46.06 -79.71
CA PRO A 2 -50.37 46.90 -78.51
C PRO A 2 -49.43 46.40 -77.38
N ARG A 3 -49.69 46.21 -76.06
CA ARG A 3 -50.63 46.69 -74.98
C ARG A 3 -49.80 46.52 -73.67
N LYS A 4 -49.70 47.37 -72.65
CA LYS A 4 -50.60 48.24 -71.84
C LYS A 4 -51.27 47.51 -70.66
N ASP A 5 -51.15 48.12 -69.46
CA ASP A 5 -51.88 47.88 -68.19
C ASP A 5 -51.52 46.63 -67.35
N SER A 6 -51.59 46.61 -66.00
CA SER A 6 -51.65 47.69 -64.97
C SER A 6 -51.56 47.11 -63.52
N LEU A 7 -51.72 47.98 -62.50
CA LEU A 7 -52.21 47.71 -61.13
C LEU A 7 -51.28 47.07 -60.06
N LEU A 8 -50.63 47.95 -59.30
CA LEU A 8 -50.76 48.10 -57.84
C LEU A 8 -51.51 47.02 -57.03
N SER A 9 -50.79 46.30 -56.15
CA SER A 9 -51.27 45.92 -54.80
C SER A 9 -50.07 45.59 -53.89
N ARG A 10 -49.65 46.49 -53.01
CA ARG A 10 -49.99 46.53 -51.56
C ARG A 10 -49.57 45.28 -50.75
N THR A 11 -48.45 45.45 -50.02
CA THR A 11 -48.16 44.91 -48.66
C THR A 11 -48.26 43.41 -48.38
N LEU A 12 -47.15 42.84 -47.92
CA LEU A 12 -47.13 42.12 -46.64
C LEU A 12 -45.82 42.40 -45.89
N ILE A 13 -45.88 42.47 -44.55
CA ILE A 13 -44.71 42.56 -43.66
C ILE A 13 -44.50 41.17 -43.05
N CYS A 14 -43.33 40.57 -43.26
CA CYS A 14 -42.94 39.35 -42.54
C CYS A 14 -42.05 39.73 -41.35
N GLY A 15 -42.54 39.49 -40.13
CA GLY A 15 -41.77 39.69 -38.90
C GLY A 15 -40.68 38.63 -38.72
N ILE A 16 -39.51 39.03 -38.25
CA ILE A 16 -38.40 38.11 -37.95
C ILE A 16 -38.61 37.52 -36.55
N LEU A 17 -38.96 36.23 -36.49
CA LEU A 17 -38.95 35.46 -35.25
C LEU A 17 -37.52 35.02 -34.92
N VAL A 18 -36.91 35.66 -33.91
CA VAL A 18 -35.59 35.26 -33.40
C VAL A 18 -35.75 34.03 -32.52
N PHE A 19 -35.46 32.85 -33.07
CA PHE A 19 -35.55 31.58 -32.37
C PHE A 19 -34.30 31.36 -31.50
N THR A 20 -34.26 31.93 -30.29
CA THR A 20 -33.15 31.71 -29.34
C THR A 20 -33.15 30.26 -28.87
N SER A 21 -32.40 29.42 -29.56
CA SER A 21 -32.25 27.99 -29.25
C SER A 21 -31.43 27.82 -27.97
N ILE A 22 -32.13 27.72 -26.83
CA ILE A 22 -31.54 27.37 -25.54
C ILE A 22 -31.19 25.87 -25.58
N MET A 23 -30.01 25.55 -26.11
CA MET A 23 -29.46 24.20 -26.02
C MET A 23 -29.20 23.88 -24.54
N PRO A 24 -29.82 22.83 -23.96
CA PRO A 24 -29.46 22.40 -22.62
C PRO A 24 -28.01 21.91 -22.66
N ILE A 25 -27.15 22.54 -21.87
CA ILE A 25 -25.79 22.05 -21.65
C ILE A 25 -25.92 20.76 -20.85
N TRP A 26 -25.92 19.63 -21.56
CA TRP A 26 -25.68 18.33 -20.97
C TRP A 26 -24.25 18.32 -20.44
N PHE A 27 -24.09 18.74 -19.19
CA PHE A 27 -22.91 18.44 -18.40
C PHE A 27 -22.83 16.93 -18.30
N ALA A 28 -22.05 16.33 -19.19
CA ALA A 28 -21.61 14.96 -19.02
C ALA A 28 -20.88 14.90 -17.68
N GLN A 29 -21.50 14.27 -16.68
CA GLN A 29 -20.80 13.88 -15.47
C GLN A 29 -19.72 12.91 -15.91
N VAL A 30 -18.50 13.41 -16.07
CA VAL A 30 -17.29 12.61 -16.07
C VAL A 30 -17.21 12.03 -14.66
N ASN A 31 -17.82 10.86 -14.48
CA ASN A 31 -17.44 9.97 -13.41
C ASN A 31 -15.96 9.68 -13.64
N ALA A 32 -15.11 10.32 -12.84
CA ALA A 32 -13.75 9.86 -12.69
C ALA A 32 -13.86 8.50 -12.01
N ASP A 33 -13.73 7.42 -12.79
CA ASP A 33 -13.56 6.09 -12.24
C ASP A 33 -12.44 6.14 -11.19
N PRO A 34 -12.61 5.51 -10.01
CA PRO A 34 -11.60 5.56 -8.97
C PRO A 34 -10.24 5.16 -9.54
N ILE A 35 -9.23 6.01 -9.31
CA ILE A 35 -7.86 5.77 -9.80
C ILE A 35 -7.47 4.34 -9.40
N PRO A 36 -7.13 3.45 -10.36
CA PRO A 36 -6.87 2.05 -10.06
C PRO A 36 -5.75 1.94 -9.02
N LYS A 37 -6.05 1.35 -7.86
CA LYS A 37 -5.08 1.18 -6.77
C LYS A 37 -3.84 0.45 -7.27
N THR A 38 -2.68 0.99 -6.93
CA THR A 38 -1.39 0.35 -7.16
C THR A 38 -1.28 -0.95 -6.36
N LEU A 39 -0.40 -1.86 -6.80
CA LEU A 39 -0.15 -3.13 -6.08
C LEU A 39 0.23 -2.91 -4.61
N GLN A 40 0.95 -1.82 -4.30
CA GLN A 40 1.36 -1.46 -2.95
C GLN A 40 0.16 -1.03 -2.08
N GLU A 41 -0.78 -0.26 -2.63
CA GLU A 41 -2.00 0.15 -1.91
C GLU A 41 -2.91 -1.04 -1.62
N VAL A 42 -3.10 -1.97 -2.56
CA VAL A 42 -3.89 -3.20 -2.31
C VAL A 42 -3.16 -4.15 -1.35
N PHE A 43 -1.83 -4.10 -1.28
CA PHE A 43 -1.05 -4.81 -0.26
C PHE A 43 -1.21 -4.20 1.14
N ILE A 44 -1.26 -2.87 1.23
CA ILE A 44 -1.58 -2.15 2.48
C ILE A 44 -3.01 -2.46 2.92
N ASP A 45 -3.99 -2.48 2.01
CA ASP A 45 -5.35 -2.94 2.29
C ASP A 45 -5.37 -4.38 2.87
N ALA A 46 -4.67 -5.32 2.21
CA ALA A 46 -4.66 -6.73 2.59
C ALA A 46 -4.01 -6.98 3.96
N THR A 47 -2.86 -6.35 4.22
CA THR A 47 -2.17 -6.45 5.51
C THR A 47 -3.02 -5.84 6.63
N SER A 48 -3.70 -4.72 6.35
CA SER A 48 -4.64 -4.04 7.26
C SER A 48 -5.97 -4.79 7.50
N GLY A 49 -6.23 -5.90 6.79
CA GLY A 49 -7.42 -6.72 6.99
C GLY A 49 -8.65 -6.33 6.16
N VAL A 50 -8.48 -5.57 5.07
CA VAL A 50 -9.56 -5.29 4.12
C VAL A 50 -9.95 -6.59 3.40
N SER A 51 -11.22 -6.97 3.50
CA SER A 51 -11.74 -8.22 2.92
C SER A 51 -11.51 -8.31 1.42
N GLY A 52 -11.03 -9.47 0.95
CA GLY A 52 -10.73 -9.76 -0.47
C GLY A 52 -9.46 -9.12 -1.04
N ALA A 53 -8.85 -8.13 -0.36
CA ALA A 53 -7.62 -7.50 -0.86
C ALA A 53 -6.44 -8.48 -0.93
N GLY A 54 -6.39 -9.48 -0.05
CA GLY A 54 -5.39 -10.55 -0.10
C GLY A 54 -5.48 -11.41 -1.38
N GLU A 55 -6.69 -11.78 -1.79
CA GLU A 55 -6.96 -12.48 -3.05
C GLU A 55 -6.56 -11.64 -4.27
N HIS A 56 -6.84 -10.33 -4.26
CA HIS A 56 -6.45 -9.43 -5.34
C HIS A 56 -4.93 -9.32 -5.48
N VAL A 57 -4.19 -9.16 -4.38
CA VAL A 57 -2.71 -9.13 -4.40
C VAL A 57 -2.15 -10.47 -4.88
N LEU A 58 -2.60 -11.61 -4.34
CA LEU A 58 -2.10 -12.92 -4.75
C LEU A 58 -2.37 -13.20 -6.24
N SER A 59 -3.53 -12.80 -6.76
CA SER A 59 -3.87 -12.93 -8.18
C SER A 59 -2.96 -12.08 -9.08
N ALA A 60 -2.77 -10.80 -8.73
CA ALA A 60 -1.88 -9.90 -9.47
C ALA A 60 -0.41 -10.39 -9.44
N VAL A 61 0.07 -10.80 -8.26
CA VAL A 61 1.46 -11.21 -8.07
C VAL A 61 1.76 -12.56 -8.69
N ASP A 62 0.85 -13.54 -8.64
CA ASP A 62 1.02 -14.82 -9.36
C ASP A 62 1.11 -14.61 -10.88
N SER A 63 0.28 -13.73 -11.43
CA SER A 63 0.33 -13.34 -12.85
C SER A 63 1.66 -12.67 -13.25
N LEU A 64 2.20 -11.82 -12.37
CA LEU A 64 3.48 -11.14 -12.60
C LEU A 64 4.70 -12.06 -12.38
N LEU A 65 4.69 -12.93 -11.37
CA LEU A 65 5.77 -13.90 -11.12
C LEU A 65 5.91 -14.96 -12.22
N ARG A 66 4.85 -15.23 -13.00
CA ARG A 66 4.97 -16.05 -14.24
C ARG A 66 5.80 -15.39 -15.33
N GLN A 67 5.93 -14.06 -15.30
CA GLN A 67 6.71 -13.26 -16.26
C GLN A 67 8.09 -12.90 -15.67
N TYR A 68 8.15 -12.64 -14.37
CA TYR A 68 9.32 -12.19 -13.63
C TYR A 68 9.58 -13.10 -12.41
N PRO A 69 9.94 -14.39 -12.59
CA PRO A 69 9.97 -15.39 -11.51
C PRO A 69 11.03 -15.13 -10.43
N GLU A 70 12.07 -14.37 -10.76
CA GLU A 70 13.16 -13.98 -9.85
C GLU A 70 13.05 -12.52 -9.36
N ASP A 71 11.89 -11.88 -9.52
CA ASP A 71 11.64 -10.56 -8.93
C ASP A 71 11.50 -10.66 -7.41
N ALA A 72 12.40 -9.99 -6.69
CA ALA A 72 12.49 -10.04 -5.24
C ALA A 72 11.29 -9.38 -4.54
N LEU A 73 10.73 -8.31 -5.10
CA LEU A 73 9.64 -7.52 -4.52
C LEU A 73 8.30 -8.23 -4.67
N LEU A 74 8.00 -8.73 -5.86
CA LEU A 74 6.83 -9.57 -6.12
C LEU A 74 6.88 -10.84 -5.25
N THR A 75 8.05 -11.45 -5.11
CA THR A 75 8.24 -12.59 -4.20
C THR A 75 7.99 -12.21 -2.73
N ALA A 76 8.33 -10.97 -2.30
CA ALA A 76 8.05 -10.47 -0.95
C ALA A 76 6.54 -10.29 -0.72
N TYR A 77 5.84 -9.61 -1.64
CA TYR A 77 4.39 -9.42 -1.56
C TYR A 77 3.65 -10.77 -1.54
N TYR A 78 4.02 -11.71 -2.41
CA TYR A 78 3.45 -13.06 -2.40
C TYR A 78 3.62 -13.73 -1.04
N GLY A 79 4.84 -13.72 -0.49
CA GLY A 79 5.16 -14.34 0.79
C GLY A 79 4.39 -13.73 1.96
N SER A 80 4.29 -12.40 2.03
CA SER A 80 3.56 -11.71 3.10
C SER A 80 2.04 -11.85 2.96
N THR A 81 1.49 -11.81 1.75
CA THR A 81 0.03 -12.01 1.56
C THR A 81 -0.40 -13.47 1.73
N LEU A 82 0.51 -14.44 1.57
CA LEU A 82 0.24 -15.81 2.01
C LEU A 82 0.09 -15.91 3.54
N TYR A 83 0.80 -15.11 4.33
CA TYR A 83 0.55 -15.01 5.78
C TYR A 83 -0.78 -14.33 6.11
N VAL A 84 -1.20 -13.31 5.35
CA VAL A 84 -2.57 -12.75 5.41
C VAL A 84 -3.60 -13.87 5.16
N LYS A 85 -3.42 -14.66 4.08
CA LYS A 85 -4.29 -15.79 3.77
C LYS A 85 -4.27 -16.89 4.85
N ALA A 86 -3.14 -17.10 5.53
CA ALA A 86 -3.02 -18.04 6.64
C ALA A 86 -3.77 -17.56 7.91
N ARG A 87 -3.70 -16.25 8.22
CA ARG A 87 -4.48 -15.59 9.29
C ARG A 87 -5.98 -15.80 9.08
N ASP A 88 -6.43 -15.50 7.85
CA ASP A 88 -7.84 -15.48 7.46
C ASP A 88 -8.37 -16.88 7.05
N SER A 89 -7.48 -17.88 7.04
CA SER A 89 -7.73 -19.33 7.01
C SER A 89 -8.78 -19.79 8.04
N TRP A 90 -9.89 -20.47 7.69
CA TRP A 90 -10.67 -21.20 8.72
C TRP A 90 -10.01 -22.55 9.09
N LEU A 91 -9.47 -23.25 8.10
CA LEU A 91 -9.06 -24.66 8.22
C LEU A 91 -7.58 -24.78 8.64
N PRO A 92 -7.23 -25.58 9.68
CA PRO A 92 -5.87 -25.62 10.23
C PRO A 92 -4.78 -25.98 9.21
N TRP A 93 -5.04 -26.95 8.33
CA TRP A 93 -4.09 -27.38 7.30
C TRP A 93 -3.82 -26.29 6.25
N ASP A 94 -4.80 -25.43 5.94
CA ASP A 94 -4.59 -24.29 5.05
C ASP A 94 -3.79 -23.19 5.75
N LYS A 95 -3.96 -22.98 7.08
CA LYS A 95 -3.07 -22.09 7.86
C LYS A 95 -1.62 -22.55 7.79
N GLU A 96 -1.36 -23.83 8.04
CA GLU A 96 -0.02 -24.42 8.00
C GLU A 96 0.61 -24.32 6.60
N LYS A 97 -0.14 -24.72 5.57
CA LYS A 97 0.26 -24.65 4.16
C LYS A 97 0.60 -23.23 3.72
N TYR A 98 -0.30 -22.26 3.93
CA TYR A 98 -0.06 -20.89 3.50
C TYR A 98 1.05 -20.21 4.32
N SER A 99 1.17 -20.52 5.62
CA SER A 99 2.31 -20.05 6.42
C SER A 99 3.65 -20.61 5.94
N THR A 100 3.71 -21.90 5.61
CA THR A 100 4.92 -22.57 5.14
C THR A 100 5.35 -22.05 3.77
N LEU A 101 4.40 -21.88 2.84
CA LEU A 101 4.66 -21.26 1.54
C LEU A 101 5.05 -19.78 1.69
N GLY A 102 4.38 -19.03 2.57
CA GLY A 102 4.71 -17.63 2.86
C GLY A 102 6.14 -17.46 3.38
N MET A 103 6.54 -18.29 4.35
CA MET A 103 7.91 -18.37 4.86
C MET A 103 8.92 -18.71 3.76
N ALA A 104 8.62 -19.69 2.91
CA ALA A 104 9.48 -20.10 1.81
C ALA A 104 9.67 -18.97 0.78
N SER A 105 8.60 -18.25 0.43
CA SER A 105 8.64 -17.10 -0.47
C SER A 105 9.40 -15.91 0.13
N LEU A 106 9.13 -15.50 1.38
CA LEU A 106 9.93 -14.45 2.03
C LEU A 106 11.42 -14.83 2.11
N ASN A 107 11.73 -16.10 2.37
CA ASN A 107 13.09 -16.61 2.32
C ASN A 107 13.69 -16.64 0.90
N LYS A 108 12.89 -16.82 -0.17
CA LYS A 108 13.37 -16.65 -1.55
C LYS A 108 13.65 -15.18 -1.83
N SER A 109 12.70 -14.29 -1.55
CA SER A 109 12.82 -12.83 -1.74
C SER A 109 14.10 -12.27 -1.11
N LEU A 110 14.38 -12.60 0.16
CA LEU A 110 15.60 -12.16 0.85
C LEU A 110 16.91 -12.71 0.24
N ARG A 111 16.87 -13.80 -0.54
CA ARG A 111 18.02 -14.32 -1.32
C ARG A 111 18.11 -13.76 -2.74
N LEU A 112 17.04 -13.15 -3.25
CA LEU A 112 17.00 -12.47 -4.55
C LEU A 112 17.49 -11.02 -4.48
N LEU A 113 17.61 -10.47 -3.26
CA LEU A 113 18.18 -9.14 -3.03
C LEU A 113 19.60 -9.06 -3.60
N SER A 114 19.84 -8.02 -4.41
CA SER A 114 21.13 -7.72 -5.03
C SER A 114 21.52 -6.26 -4.77
N ASN A 115 22.72 -5.86 -5.17
CA ASN A 115 23.15 -4.47 -5.13
C ASN A 115 22.19 -3.53 -5.91
N GLU A 116 21.52 -4.04 -6.94
CA GLU A 116 20.53 -3.28 -7.72
C GLU A 116 19.31 -2.93 -6.85
N SER A 117 18.82 -3.87 -6.03
CA SER A 117 17.69 -3.66 -5.10
C SER A 117 17.93 -2.49 -4.13
N PHE A 118 19.19 -2.30 -3.70
CA PHE A 118 19.55 -1.17 -2.82
C PHE A 118 19.78 0.16 -3.58
N SER A 119 19.95 0.11 -4.90
CA SER A 119 20.07 1.30 -5.76
C SER A 119 18.72 1.80 -6.31
N LYS A 120 17.73 0.91 -6.42
CA LYS A 120 16.42 1.15 -7.04
C LYS A 120 15.47 1.84 -6.04
N PRO A 121 15.01 3.09 -6.28
CA PRO A 121 14.08 3.77 -5.40
C PRO A 121 12.69 3.10 -5.39
N TYR A 122 12.08 2.97 -4.22
CA TYR A 122 10.74 2.40 -4.06
C TYR A 122 10.01 3.04 -2.87
N TYR A 123 8.89 3.74 -3.13
CA TYR A 123 8.04 4.41 -2.13
C TYR A 123 8.82 5.13 -1.01
N GLY A 124 9.72 6.04 -1.40
CA GLY A 124 10.52 6.85 -0.48
C GLY A 124 11.71 6.14 0.19
N LEU A 125 11.88 4.84 -0.01
CA LEU A 125 13.05 4.04 0.37
C LEU A 125 13.82 3.57 -0.88
N ASN A 126 14.76 2.64 -0.71
CA ASN A 126 15.14 1.71 -1.77
C ASN A 126 14.36 0.38 -1.65
N GLU A 127 14.24 -0.34 -2.75
CA GLU A 127 13.50 -1.62 -2.84
C GLU A 127 14.06 -2.68 -1.88
N GLY A 128 15.37 -2.73 -1.67
CA GLY A 128 16.04 -3.67 -0.76
C GLY A 128 15.60 -3.50 0.70
N ILE A 129 15.63 -2.27 1.22
CA ILE A 129 15.13 -1.94 2.57
C ILE A 129 13.63 -2.21 2.66
N TYR A 130 12.85 -1.87 1.63
CA TYR A 130 11.40 -2.09 1.63
C TYR A 130 11.06 -3.60 1.71
N ILE A 131 11.74 -4.45 0.94
CA ILE A 131 11.63 -5.91 0.99
C ILE A 131 12.04 -6.47 2.36
N GLN A 132 13.19 -6.02 2.90
CA GLN A 132 13.65 -6.44 4.22
C GLN A 132 12.63 -6.07 5.32
N SER A 133 12.03 -4.89 5.21
CA SER A 133 11.01 -4.39 6.14
C SER A 133 9.73 -5.21 6.07
N ILE A 134 9.24 -5.55 4.87
CA ILE A 134 8.13 -6.49 4.70
C ILE A 134 8.46 -7.81 5.38
N ALA A 135 9.56 -8.46 5.02
CA ALA A 135 9.89 -9.78 5.55
C ALA A 135 10.03 -9.77 7.09
N ALA A 136 10.70 -8.75 7.65
CA ALA A 136 10.87 -8.61 9.09
C ALA A 136 9.53 -8.39 9.82
N ILE A 137 8.66 -7.52 9.28
CA ILE A 137 7.34 -7.25 9.86
C ILE A 137 6.41 -8.45 9.72
N THR A 138 6.44 -9.20 8.61
CA THR A 138 5.71 -10.46 8.54
C THR A 138 6.23 -11.44 9.57
N PHE A 139 7.55 -11.60 9.72
CA PHE A 139 8.15 -12.57 10.64
C PHE A 139 7.80 -12.32 12.12
N VAL A 140 7.73 -11.07 12.59
CA VAL A 140 7.26 -10.76 13.97
C VAL A 140 5.77 -10.98 14.18
N ASN A 141 4.96 -10.96 13.11
CA ASN A 141 3.52 -11.26 13.17
C ASN A 141 3.20 -12.75 12.90
N THR A 142 4.20 -13.65 12.95
CA THR A 142 3.98 -15.09 12.75
C THR A 142 3.52 -15.81 14.03
N PRO A 143 2.72 -16.89 13.91
CA PRO A 143 2.46 -17.80 15.03
C PRO A 143 3.76 -18.41 15.58
N ASP A 144 3.86 -18.52 16.90
CA ASP A 144 5.11 -18.86 17.61
C ASP A 144 5.72 -20.20 17.17
N LEU A 145 4.87 -21.15 16.74
CA LEU A 145 5.23 -22.48 16.23
C LEU A 145 6.14 -22.45 14.98
N LEU A 146 6.21 -21.32 14.26
CA LEU A 146 7.11 -21.15 13.12
C LEU A 146 8.49 -20.60 13.52
N HIS A 147 8.63 -20.18 14.78
CA HIS A 147 9.85 -19.65 15.39
C HIS A 147 10.52 -18.48 14.63
N GLN A 148 9.78 -17.76 13.77
CA GLN A 148 10.34 -16.64 13.00
C GLN A 148 10.32 -15.29 13.75
N LYS A 149 9.52 -15.13 14.83
CA LYS A 149 9.40 -13.87 15.58
C LYS A 149 10.74 -13.26 15.98
N ALA A 150 11.56 -14.00 16.72
CA ALA A 150 12.88 -13.53 17.16
C ALA A 150 13.82 -13.16 15.99
N ARG A 151 13.70 -13.82 14.83
CA ARG A 151 14.44 -13.48 13.62
C ARG A 151 13.95 -12.17 13.01
N GLY A 152 12.64 -11.98 12.87
CA GLY A 152 12.06 -10.71 12.42
C GLY A 152 12.42 -9.54 13.35
N TYR A 153 12.40 -9.78 14.66
CA TYR A 153 12.77 -8.78 15.65
C TYR A 153 14.25 -8.39 15.56
N ASN A 154 15.15 -9.37 15.38
CA ASN A 154 16.57 -9.11 15.15
C ASN A 154 16.83 -8.40 13.80
N MET A 155 16.05 -8.67 12.76
CA MET A 155 16.09 -7.89 11.51
C MET A 155 15.71 -6.43 11.77
N LEU A 156 14.60 -6.16 12.46
CA LEU A 156 14.17 -4.79 12.79
C LEU A 156 15.21 -4.04 13.65
N LYS A 157 15.79 -4.69 14.67
CA LYS A 157 16.89 -4.12 15.48
C LYS A 157 18.08 -3.71 14.61
N ASN A 158 18.52 -4.58 13.70
CA ASN A 158 19.64 -4.30 12.80
C ASN A 158 19.33 -3.17 11.81
N MET A 159 18.08 -3.08 11.32
CA MET A 159 17.66 -2.02 10.39
C MET A 159 17.59 -0.65 11.07
N LEU A 160 16.99 -0.54 12.27
CA LEU A 160 16.95 0.71 13.04
C LEU A 160 18.35 1.19 13.48
N ALA A 161 19.26 0.25 13.74
CA ALA A 161 20.66 0.56 14.06
C ALA A 161 21.52 0.96 12.84
N SER A 162 20.98 0.90 11.61
CA SER A 162 21.76 1.12 10.39
C SER A 162 21.75 2.57 9.89
N GLU A 163 22.93 3.07 9.51
CA GLU A 163 23.07 4.36 8.80
C GLU A 163 22.27 4.39 7.50
N GLN A 164 22.10 3.23 6.84
CA GLN A 164 21.36 3.07 5.59
C GLN A 164 19.89 3.50 5.72
N LEU A 165 19.24 3.19 6.86
CA LEU A 165 17.86 3.58 7.11
C LEU A 165 17.77 5.05 7.58
N GLN A 166 18.74 5.48 8.40
CA GLN A 166 18.81 6.85 8.93
C GLN A 166 19.00 7.93 7.85
N TYR A 167 19.50 7.57 6.66
CA TYR A 167 19.61 8.50 5.52
C TYR A 167 18.25 8.91 4.90
N TYR A 168 17.20 8.12 5.11
CA TYR A 168 15.88 8.40 4.53
C TYR A 168 15.07 9.40 5.38
N PRO A 169 14.11 10.14 4.78
CA PRO A 169 13.12 10.91 5.55
C PRO A 169 12.33 10.00 6.50
N PHE A 170 11.75 10.55 7.59
CA PHE A 170 11.06 9.72 8.58
C PHE A 170 9.75 9.08 8.07
N GLU A 171 8.98 9.79 7.24
CA GLU A 171 7.67 9.31 6.73
C GLU A 171 7.73 7.91 6.08
N PRO A 172 8.58 7.63 5.08
CA PRO A 172 8.62 6.32 4.41
C PRO A 172 9.19 5.18 5.28
N GLN A 173 9.73 5.48 6.47
CA GLN A 173 10.24 4.51 7.45
C GLN A 173 9.44 4.46 8.77
N ALA A 174 8.40 5.27 8.92
CA ALA A 174 7.63 5.36 10.17
C ALA A 174 6.86 4.07 10.48
N TRP A 175 6.44 3.32 9.45
CA TRP A 175 5.82 1.99 9.57
C TRP A 175 6.83 0.92 10.02
N ILE A 176 8.10 1.04 9.62
CA ILE A 176 9.21 0.17 10.07
C ILE A 176 9.44 0.37 11.58
N HIS A 177 9.49 1.64 12.00
CA HIS A 177 9.63 2.01 13.42
C HIS A 177 8.44 1.51 14.26
N LEU A 178 7.20 1.73 13.81
CA LEU A 178 6.01 1.22 14.51
C LEU A 178 5.99 -0.31 14.57
N GLY A 179 6.40 -0.99 13.49
CA GLY A 179 6.56 -2.45 13.47
C GLY A 179 7.58 -2.94 14.49
N ALA A 180 8.70 -2.23 14.65
CA ALA A 180 9.71 -2.52 15.66
C ALA A 180 9.19 -2.27 17.10
N VAL A 181 8.48 -1.16 17.35
CA VAL A 181 7.84 -0.90 18.65
C VAL A 181 6.86 -2.02 19.02
N LYS A 182 5.99 -2.43 18.09
CA LYS A 182 5.05 -3.55 18.29
C LYS A 182 5.79 -4.87 18.55
N ALA A 183 6.87 -5.15 17.81
CA ALA A 183 7.68 -6.34 18.01
C ALA A 183 8.40 -6.35 19.38
N ALA A 184 8.92 -5.22 19.86
CA ALA A 184 9.54 -5.13 21.18
C ALA A 184 8.52 -5.37 22.32
N LEU A 185 7.25 -5.02 22.12
CA LEU A 185 6.17 -5.32 23.08
C LEU A 185 5.81 -6.81 23.08
N ASP A 186 5.68 -7.45 21.91
CA ASP A 186 5.42 -8.90 21.78
C ASP A 186 6.61 -9.77 22.26
N MET A 187 7.83 -9.23 22.21
CA MET A 187 9.07 -9.85 22.70
C MET A 187 9.37 -9.56 24.19
N GLU A 188 8.42 -8.99 24.95
CA GLU A 188 8.57 -8.64 26.38
C GLU A 188 9.72 -7.66 26.70
N GLU A 189 10.10 -6.79 25.76
CA GLU A 189 11.12 -5.74 25.92
C GLU A 189 10.49 -4.31 25.97
N PRO A 190 9.58 -3.98 26.92
CA PRO A 190 8.83 -2.72 26.91
C PRO A 190 9.71 -1.46 27.07
N HIS A 191 10.88 -1.58 27.72
CA HIS A 191 11.87 -0.50 27.78
C HIS A 191 12.47 -0.16 26.40
N VAL A 192 12.65 -1.16 25.53
CA VAL A 192 13.15 -0.97 24.15
C VAL A 192 12.04 -0.42 23.26
N ALA A 193 10.82 -0.94 23.40
CA ALA A 193 9.63 -0.38 22.74
C ALA A 193 9.46 1.11 23.07
N GLN A 194 9.53 1.46 24.35
CA GLN A 194 9.47 2.85 24.82
C GLN A 194 10.64 3.68 24.25
N ALA A 195 11.87 3.18 24.24
CA ALA A 195 13.02 3.90 23.69
C ALA A 195 12.82 4.27 22.20
N TRP A 196 12.32 3.35 21.38
CA TRP A 196 12.04 3.63 19.97
C TRP A 196 10.81 4.52 19.75
N ALA A 197 9.75 4.37 20.54
CA ALA A 197 8.61 5.30 20.51
C ALA A 197 9.03 6.73 20.89
N GLN A 198 9.99 6.88 21.81
CA GLN A 198 10.61 8.17 22.12
C GLN A 198 11.50 8.69 20.99
N GLU A 199 12.16 7.84 20.20
CA GLU A 199 12.92 8.27 19.02
C GLU A 199 11.99 8.76 17.90
N MET A 200 10.92 8.01 17.60
CA MET A 200 9.85 8.46 16.68
C MET A 200 9.29 9.84 17.08
N ARG A 201 9.18 10.12 18.39
CA ARG A 201 8.76 11.43 18.92
C ARG A 201 9.76 12.56 18.68
N LYS A 202 11.07 12.28 18.61
CA LYS A 202 12.09 13.28 18.23
C LYS A 202 12.05 13.55 16.72
N LEU A 203 11.93 12.50 15.92
CA LEU A 203 12.02 12.56 14.45
C LEU A 203 10.77 13.17 13.82
N ALA A 204 9.57 12.80 14.28
CA ALA A 204 8.31 13.40 13.82
C ALA A 204 7.21 13.33 14.92
N PRO A 205 7.16 14.30 15.85
CA PRO A 205 6.26 14.25 17.02
C PRO A 205 4.77 14.21 16.67
N THR A 206 4.35 14.79 15.54
CA THR A 206 2.95 14.88 15.10
C THR A 206 2.53 13.76 14.14
N HIS A 207 3.43 12.84 13.78
CA HIS A 207 3.13 11.78 12.81
C HIS A 207 2.15 10.75 13.39
N PRO A 208 1.14 10.27 12.64
CA PRO A 208 0.12 9.36 13.18
C PRO A 208 0.71 8.09 13.80
N LEU A 209 1.68 7.45 13.13
CA LEU A 209 2.33 6.23 13.62
C LEU A 209 3.23 6.49 14.84
N THR A 210 3.70 7.73 15.05
CA THR A 210 4.40 8.13 16.28
C THR A 210 3.43 8.23 17.45
N GLN A 211 2.25 8.80 17.23
CA GLN A 211 1.19 8.87 18.25
C GLN A 211 0.66 7.47 18.60
N GLU A 212 0.54 6.58 17.61
CA GLU A 212 0.23 5.16 17.84
C GLU A 212 1.32 4.49 18.70
N ALA A 213 2.60 4.59 18.32
CA ALA A 213 3.71 4.02 19.08
C ALA A 213 3.74 4.51 20.55
N LEU A 214 3.55 5.82 20.77
CA LEU A 214 3.53 6.41 22.11
C LEU A 214 2.33 5.96 22.97
N SER A 215 1.16 5.73 22.36
CA SER A 215 -0.01 5.23 23.09
C SER A 215 0.10 3.74 23.43
N LEU A 216 0.71 2.93 22.55
CA LEU A 216 1.01 1.53 22.82
C LEU A 216 1.95 1.37 24.03
N THR A 217 3.04 2.15 24.09
CA THR A 217 4.03 2.04 25.17
C THR A 217 3.64 2.76 26.46
N ALA A 218 2.68 3.70 26.42
CA ALA A 218 2.11 4.28 27.63
C ALA A 218 1.39 3.22 28.49
N ASN A 219 0.65 2.31 27.84
CA ASN A 219 -0.17 1.31 28.51
C ASN A 219 0.64 0.20 29.22
N THR A 220 1.93 0.03 28.92
CA THR A 220 2.81 -0.97 29.55
C THR A 220 3.58 -0.44 30.77
N ASN A 221 3.18 0.71 31.33
CA ASN A 221 3.76 1.29 32.54
C ASN A 221 2.71 1.43 33.68
N ALA A 222 1.64 0.63 33.62
CA ALA A 222 0.50 0.61 34.54
C ALA A 222 0.24 -0.81 35.08
#